data_AF-A0A841GN01-F1
#
_entry.id   AF-A0A841GN01-F1
#
_cell.length_a   1.000
_cell.length_b   1.000
_cell.length_c   1.000
_cell.angle_alpha   90.00
_cell.angle_beta   90.00
_cell.angle_gamma   90.00
#
_symmetry.space_group_name_H-M   'P 1'
#
loop_
_entity.id
_entity.type
_entity.pdbx_description
1 polymer ?
#
loop_
_entity_poly.entity_id
_entity_poly.type
_entity_poly.pdbx_seq_one_letter_code
_entity_poly.pdbx_strand_id
1 'polypeptide(L)'
;MTETVGFLLFFALNVVVVAAVYAGLMRALGGPGWALGTLLGLLNGAAVVGALPLLTRVSKAVKEGRMPPPGRYGLAWGRATPWAILAGHGVYGAVLGAVLKAF
;
A
#
# COMPACT_ATOMS: atom_id res chain seq x y z
N MET A 1 -12.74 22.87 -4.87
CA MET A 1 -12.72 22.70 -3.40
C MET A 1 -13.11 21.28 -2.95
N THR A 2 -14.16 20.67 -3.50
CA THR A 2 -14.62 19.32 -3.12
C THR A 2 -13.60 18.21 -3.35
N GLU A 3 -12.86 18.25 -4.46
CA GLU A 3 -11.81 17.26 -4.79
C GLU A 3 -10.63 17.32 -3.82
N THR A 4 -10.20 18.53 -3.44
CA THR A 4 -9.11 18.74 -2.48
C THR A 4 -9.48 18.19 -1.10
N VAL A 5 -10.70 18.46 -0.63
CA VAL A 5 -11.19 17.93 0.66
C VAL A 5 -11.29 16.40 0.61
N GLY A 6 -11.81 15.84 -0.49
CA GLY A 6 -11.88 14.39 -0.68
C GLY A 6 -10.50 13.72 -0.65
N PHE A 7 -9.51 14.30 -1.31
CA PHE A 7 -8.13 13.81 -1.29
C PHE A 7 -7.51 13.87 0.11
N LEU A 8 -7.68 14.98 0.83
CA LEU A 8 -7.16 15.13 2.20
C LEU A 8 -7.78 14.13 3.16
N LEU A 9 -9.09 13.91 3.07
CA LEU A 9 -9.79 12.90 3.86
C LEU A 9 -9.30 11.48 3.54
N PHE A 10 -9.19 11.14 2.25
CA PHE A 10 -8.64 9.86 1.83
C PHE A 10 -7.23 9.67 2.37
N PHE A 11 -6.36 10.67 2.22
CA PHE A 11 -4.98 10.62 2.70
C PHE A 11 -4.91 10.44 4.22
N ALA A 12 -5.60 11.30 4.99
CA ALA A 12 -5.59 11.24 6.45
C ALA A 12 -6.14 9.89 6.95
N LEU A 13 -7.25 9.42 6.38
CA LEU A 13 -7.82 8.13 6.73
C LEU A 13 -6.88 6.98 6.38
N ASN A 14 -6.23 7.02 5.22
CA ASN A 14 -5.34 5.96 4.79
C ASN A 14 -4.10 5.89 5.70
N VAL A 15 -3.47 7.03 6.00
CA VAL A 15 -2.30 7.11 6.89
C VAL A 15 -2.63 6.57 8.28
N VAL A 16 -3.79 6.93 8.85
CA VAL A 16 -4.19 6.48 10.20
C VAL A 16 -4.62 5.01 10.19
N VAL A 17 -5.53 4.62 9.29
CA VAL A 17 -6.11 3.28 9.28
C VAL A 17 -5.08 2.23 8.92
N VAL A 18 -4.26 2.46 7.89
CA VAL A 18 -3.23 1.48 7.49
C VAL A 18 -2.20 1.33 8.60
N ALA A 19 -1.74 2.42 9.22
CA ALA A 19 -0.81 2.35 10.34
C ALA A 19 -1.40 1.61 11.54
N ALA A 20 -2.68 1.87 11.88
CA ALA A 20 -3.38 1.20 12.98
C ALA A 20 -3.55 -0.30 12.73
N VAL A 21 -3.88 -0.71 11.50
CA VAL A 21 -3.96 -2.14 11.11
C VAL A 21 -2.60 -2.82 11.27
N TYR A 22 -1.52 -2.19 10.80
CA TYR A 22 -0.16 -2.72 10.99
C TYR A 22 0.20 -2.86 12.48
N ALA A 23 -0.08 -1.84 13.28
CA ALA A 23 0.18 -1.87 14.71
C ALA A 23 -0.58 -3.02 15.40
N GLY A 24 -1.87 -3.19 15.07
CA GLY A 24 -2.69 -4.29 15.59
C GLY A 24 -2.13 -5.66 15.21
N LEU A 25 -1.80 -5.87 13.93
CA LEU A 25 -1.21 -7.12 13.45
C LEU A 25 0.12 -7.44 14.13
N MET A 26 1.01 -6.45 14.26
CA MET A 26 2.30 -6.69 14.92
C MET A 26 2.14 -7.02 16.40
N ARG A 27 1.24 -6.32 17.12
CA ARG A 27 0.95 -6.62 18.53
C ARG A 27 0.40 -8.04 18.70
N ALA A 28 -0.46 -8.49 17.79
CA ALA A 28 -0.99 -9.86 17.82
C ALA A 28 0.08 -10.93 17.52
N LEU A 29 1.14 -10.58 16.78
CA LEU A 29 2.17 -11.51 16.30
C LEU A 29 3.48 -11.46 17.12
N GLY A 30 3.44 -10.94 18.35
CA GLY A 30 4.59 -10.92 19.26
C GLY A 30 5.27 -9.56 19.43
N GLY A 31 4.69 -8.49 18.90
CA GLY A 31 5.10 -7.10 19.14
C GLY A 31 5.70 -6.39 17.91
N PRO A 32 5.75 -5.06 17.95
CA PRO A 32 6.30 -4.26 16.86
C PRO A 32 7.80 -4.46 16.69
N GLY A 33 8.26 -4.46 15.44
CA GLY A 33 9.67 -4.50 15.09
C GLY A 33 9.88 -4.40 13.59
N TRP A 34 11.05 -3.91 13.18
CA TRP A 34 11.35 -3.66 11.78
C TRP A 34 11.26 -4.92 10.91
N ALA A 35 11.70 -6.08 11.41
CA ALA A 35 11.67 -7.34 10.66
C ALA A 35 10.23 -7.81 10.37
N LEU A 36 9.40 -7.87 11.41
CA LEU A 36 7.98 -8.22 11.27
C LEU A 36 7.24 -7.18 10.42
N GLY A 37 7.55 -5.89 10.61
CA GLY A 37 7.00 -4.82 9.80
C GLY A 37 7.35 -4.94 8.33
N THR A 38 8.61 -5.27 8.01
CA THR A 38 9.04 -5.53 6.63
C THR A 38 8.25 -6.69 6.01
N LEU A 39 8.08 -7.80 6.75
CA LEU A 39 7.33 -8.96 6.28
C LEU A 39 5.86 -8.61 5.98
N LEU A 40 5.17 -7.95 6.90
CA LEU A 40 3.79 -7.49 6.70
C LEU A 40 3.69 -6.49 5.53
N GLY A 41 4.70 -5.61 5.42
CA GLY A 41 4.90 -4.71 4.29
C GLY A 41 4.93 -5.46 2.96
N LEU A 42 5.82 -6.44 2.83
CA LEU A 42 5.96 -7.23 1.61
C LEU A 42 4.70 -8.03 1.28
N LEU A 43 4.03 -8.62 2.28
CA LEU A 43 2.76 -9.33 2.08
C LEU A 43 1.66 -8.39 1.57
N ASN A 44 1.54 -7.21 2.16
CA ASN A 44 0.59 -6.19 1.69
C ASN A 44 0.95 -5.70 0.28
N GLY A 45 2.23 -5.44 0.01
CA GLY A 45 2.72 -5.07 -1.31
C GLY A 45 2.40 -6.15 -2.36
N ALA A 46 2.57 -7.42 -2.02
CA ALA A 46 2.20 -8.53 -2.91
C ALA A 46 0.69 -8.59 -3.17
N ALA A 47 -0.12 -8.38 -2.14
CA ALA A 47 -1.57 -8.26 -2.28
C ALA A 47 -1.96 -7.08 -3.19
N VAL A 48 -1.34 -5.92 -3.02
CA VAL A 48 -1.56 -4.74 -3.89
C VAL A 48 -1.16 -5.03 -5.33
N VAL A 49 0.00 -5.63 -5.57
CA VAL A 49 0.45 -6.04 -6.92
C VAL A 49 -0.54 -7.01 -7.55
N GLY A 50 -1.03 -7.99 -6.79
CA GLY A 50 -2.07 -8.93 -7.23
C GLY A 50 -3.42 -8.26 -7.52
N ALA A 51 -3.73 -7.19 -6.80
CA ALA A 51 -4.96 -6.42 -6.95
C ALA A 51 -4.92 -5.37 -8.07
N LEU A 52 -3.75 -5.02 -8.63
CA LEU A 52 -3.63 -4.01 -9.68
C LEU A 52 -4.59 -4.21 -10.87
N PRO A 53 -4.83 -5.42 -11.39
CA PRO A 53 -5.80 -5.63 -12.47
C PRO A 53 -7.22 -5.17 -12.12
N LEU A 54 -7.60 -5.13 -10.84
CA LEU A 54 -8.91 -4.66 -10.38
C LEU A 54 -9.13 -3.17 -10.67
N LEU A 55 -8.06 -2.38 -10.86
CA LEU A 55 -8.17 -0.98 -11.24
C LEU A 55 -8.90 -0.81 -12.58
N THR A 56 -8.86 -1.80 -13.48
CA THR A 56 -9.66 -1.78 -14.72
C THR A 56 -11.17 -1.71 -14.45
N ARG A 57 -11.63 -2.25 -13.31
CA ARG A 57 -13.04 -2.31 -12.91
C ARG A 57 -13.43 -1.22 -11.93
N VAL A 58 -12.49 -0.68 -11.17
CA VAL A 58 -12.77 0.28 -10.09
C VAL A 58 -12.40 1.72 -10.47
N SER A 59 -11.25 1.92 -11.13
CA SER A 59 -10.74 3.25 -11.42
C SER A 59 -11.48 3.91 -12.58
N LYS A 60 -12.14 5.05 -12.30
CA LYS A 60 -12.78 5.88 -13.33
C LYS A 60 -11.75 6.38 -14.36
N ALA A 61 -10.53 6.74 -13.92
CA ALA A 61 -9.48 7.20 -14.82
C ALA A 61 -9.01 6.13 -15.81
N VAL A 62 -8.95 4.86 -15.38
CA VAL A 62 -8.62 3.74 -16.28
C VAL A 62 -9.77 3.46 -17.24
N LYS A 63 -11.02 3.50 -16.76
CA LYS A 63 -12.22 3.28 -17.59
C LYS A 63 -12.38 4.34 -18.68
N GLU A 64 -12.05 5.59 -18.38
CA GLU A 64 -12.14 6.71 -19.31
C GLU A 64 -10.91 6.84 -20.23
N GLY A 65 -9.96 5.91 -20.14
CA GLY A 65 -8.74 5.92 -20.97
C GLY A 65 -7.74 7.03 -20.61
N ARG A 66 -7.94 7.75 -19.50
CA ARG A 66 -7.00 8.77 -18.99
C ARG A 66 -5.73 8.16 -18.41
N MET A 67 -5.78 6.89 -18.01
CA MET A 67 -4.63 6.10 -17.59
C MET A 67 -4.68 4.73 -18.27
N PRO A 68 -3.56 4.23 -18.83
CA PRO A 68 -3.54 2.89 -19.42
C PRO A 68 -3.88 1.84 -18.35
N PRO A 69 -4.53 0.72 -18.71
CA PRO A 69 -4.79 -0.35 -17.77
C PRO A 69 -3.46 -0.95 -17.27
N PRO A 70 -3.35 -1.34 -15.99
CA PRO A 70 -2.09 -1.84 -15.42
C PRO A 70 -1.62 -3.19 -15.99
N GLY A 71 -2.51 -3.96 -16.59
CA GLY A 71 -2.23 -5.35 -16.98
C GLY A 71 -1.95 -6.23 -15.76
N ARG A 72 -1.49 -7.47 -15.99
CA ARG A 72 -1.18 -8.42 -14.91
C ARG A 72 -0.01 -7.89 -14.08
N TYR A 73 -0.21 -7.79 -12.77
CA TYR A 73 0.80 -7.29 -11.80
C TYR A 73 1.36 -5.88 -12.09
N GLY A 74 0.67 -5.05 -12.88
CA GLY A 74 1.17 -3.72 -13.25
C GLY A 74 2.23 -3.70 -14.34
N LEU A 75 2.48 -4.82 -15.01
CA LEU A 75 3.55 -4.94 -16.00
C LEU A 75 3.35 -4.06 -17.24
N ALA A 76 2.11 -3.67 -17.55
CA ALA A 76 1.83 -2.75 -18.65
C ALA A 76 2.33 -1.31 -18.35
N TRP A 77 2.53 -0.97 -17.08
CA TRP A 77 3.11 0.31 -16.65
C TRP A 77 4.64 0.26 -16.55
N GLY A 78 5.23 -0.92 -16.71
CA GLY A 78 6.68 -1.13 -16.66
C GLY A 78 7.07 -2.36 -15.83
N ARG A 79 8.22 -2.95 -16.18
CA ARG A 79 8.72 -4.17 -15.52
C ARG A 79 9.15 -3.94 -14.07
N ALA A 80 9.47 -2.69 -13.72
CA ALA A 80 9.88 -2.29 -12.37
C ALA A 80 8.69 -2.07 -11.42
N THR A 81 7.47 -1.86 -11.93
CA THR A 81 6.27 -1.55 -11.14
C THR A 81 6.02 -2.51 -9.97
N PRO A 82 5.96 -3.85 -10.17
CA PRO A 82 5.71 -4.75 -9.06
C PRO A 82 6.82 -4.70 -7.99
N TRP A 83 8.07 -4.57 -8.42
CA TRP A 83 9.22 -4.50 -7.52
C TRP A 83 9.25 -3.20 -6.74
N ALA A 84 8.94 -2.07 -7.38
CA ALA A 84 8.84 -0.78 -6.73
C ALA A 84 7.73 -0.76 -5.67
N ILE A 85 6.58 -1.38 -5.97
CA ILE A 85 5.47 -1.51 -5.00
C ILE A 85 5.87 -2.38 -3.82
N LEU A 86 6.47 -3.54 -4.07
CA LEU A 86 6.95 -4.44 -3.02
C LEU A 86 8.00 -3.76 -2.14
N ALA A 87 9.02 -3.14 -2.74
CA ALA A 87 10.06 -2.43 -2.03
C ALA A 87 9.49 -1.27 -1.20
N GLY A 88 8.59 -0.47 -1.78
CA GLY A 88 7.94 0.63 -1.08
C GLY A 88 7.15 0.17 0.15
N HIS A 89 6.35 -0.89 0.02
CA HIS A 89 5.60 -1.43 1.15
C HIS A 89 6.50 -2.09 2.19
N GLY A 90 7.54 -2.81 1.76
CA GLY A 90 8.54 -3.38 2.66
C GLY A 90 9.24 -2.31 3.49
N VAL A 91 9.72 -1.24 2.85
CA VAL A 91 10.34 -0.08 3.53
C VAL A 91 9.35 0.61 4.47
N TYR A 92 8.13 0.87 4.02
CA TYR A 92 7.09 1.47 4.86
C TYR A 92 6.83 0.64 6.12
N GLY A 93 6.62 -0.67 5.96
CA GLY A 93 6.40 -1.58 7.07
C GLY A 93 7.60 -1.67 8.02
N ALA A 94 8.82 -1.68 7.48
CA ALA A 94 10.05 -1.68 8.27
C ALA A 94 10.15 -0.44 9.17
N VAL A 95 9.96 0.74 8.58
CA VAL A 95 10.01 2.03 9.28
C VAL A 95 8.91 2.09 10.33
N LEU A 96 7.68 1.75 9.97
CA LEU A 96 6.56 1.77 10.90
C LEU A 96 6.78 0.81 12.08
N GLY A 97 7.24 -0.41 11.81
CA GLY A 97 7.55 -1.39 12.86
C GLY A 97 8.70 -0.93 13.77
N ALA A 98 9.71 -0.26 13.23
CA ALA A 98 10.80 0.33 14.02
C ALA A 98 10.30 1.47 14.91
N VAL A 99 9.50 2.38 14.35
CA VAL A 99 8.90 3.52 15.06
C VAL A 99 8.00 3.02 16.19
N LEU A 100 7.07 2.11 15.90
CA LEU A 100 6.15 1.54 16.90
C LEU A 100 6.85 0.76 18.01
N LYS A 101 8.08 0.28 17.79
CA LYS A 101 8.89 -0.38 18.84
C LYS A 101 9.60 0.63 19.74
N ALA A 102 9.86 1.84 19.23
CA ALA A 102 10.60 2.88 19.95
C ALA A 102 9.74 3.67 20.95
N PHE A 103 8.41 3.57 20.85
CA PHE A 103 7.41 4.17 21.74
C PHE A 103 6.63 3.09 22.48
#